data_AF-A0A5Q0HEN9-F1
#
_entry.id   AF-A0A5Q0HEN9-F1
#
_cell.length_a   1.000
_cell.length_b   1.000
_cell.length_c   1.000
_cell.angle_alpha   90.00
_cell.angle_beta   90.00
_cell.angle_gamma   90.00
#
_symmetry.space_group_name_H-M   'P 1'
#
loop_
_entity.id
_entity.type
_entity.pdbx_description
1 polymer ?
#
loop_
_entity_poly.entity_id
_entity_poly.type
_entity_poly.pdbx_seq_one_letter_code
_entity_poly.pdbx_strand_id
1 'polypeptide(L)' 'MDFHGDWKNATGVTLAMMEWVAWYNSERLHSFCGNSPSVEYEEKFHRTAVDTGTAV' A
#
# COMPACT_ATOMS: atom_id res chain seq x y z
N MET A 1 5.70 9.22 11.66
CA MET A 1 5.21 9.83 10.42
C MET A 1 4.67 11.19 10.79
N ASP A 2 5.45 12.24 10.54
CA ASP A 2 5.09 13.59 10.93
C ASP A 2 4.30 14.25 9.81
N PHE A 3 2.97 14.12 9.86
CA PHE A 3 2.03 14.81 8.98
C PHE A 3 1.89 16.29 9.38
N HIS A 4 3.00 16.97 9.66
CA HIS A 4 3.02 18.37 10.07
C HIS A 4 2.43 19.22 8.93
N GLY A 5 1.17 19.61 9.13
CA GLY A 5 0.26 20.16 8.12
C GLY A 5 0.55 21.59 7.71
N ASP A 6 1.80 21.97 7.51
CA ASP A 6 2.17 23.26 6.95
C ASP A 6 2.28 23.15 5.43
N TRP A 7 1.16 22.81 4.79
CA TRP A 7 1.04 22.58 3.34
C TRP A 7 1.10 23.90 2.58
N LYS A 8 2.31 24.46 2.41
CA LYS A 8 2.50 25.74 1.68
C LYS A 8 2.28 25.62 0.18
N ASN A 9 2.30 24.41 -0.40
CA ASN A 9 2.20 24.18 -1.84
C ASN A 9 1.72 22.75 -2.18
N ALA A 10 1.30 22.55 -3.44
CA ALA A 10 0.80 21.26 -3.94
C ALA A 10 1.86 20.15 -3.92
N THR A 11 3.14 20.51 -4.07
CA THR A 11 4.26 19.55 -3.99
C THR A 11 4.38 18.93 -2.60
N GLY A 12 4.22 19.72 -1.55
CA GLY A 12 4.21 19.24 -0.17
C GLY A 12 3.10 18.22 0.05
N VAL A 13 1.88 18.53 -0.39
CA VAL A 13 0.73 17.61 -0.33
C VAL A 13 1.01 16.31 -1.06
N THR A 14 1.58 16.40 -2.26
CA THR A 14 1.92 15.22 -3.06
C THR A 14 2.97 14.36 -2.38
N LEU A 15 4.01 14.97 -1.80
CA LEU A 15 5.07 14.26 -1.12
C LEU A 15 4.53 13.46 0.07
N ALA A 16 3.76 14.11 0.94
CA ALA A 16 3.24 13.41 2.10
C ALA A 16 2.13 12.40 1.76
N MET A 17 1.40 12.61 0.66
CA MET A 17 0.51 11.58 0.14
C MET A 17 1.29 10.38 -0.37
N MET A 18 2.41 10.58 -1.09
CA MET A 18 3.28 9.48 -1.50
C MET A 18 3.86 8.75 -0.29
N GLU A 19 4.32 9.47 0.73
CA GLU A 19 4.77 8.88 1.98
C GLU A 19 3.65 8.07 2.64
N TRP A 20 2.45 8.65 2.79
CA TRP A 20 1.29 7.97 3.37
C TRP A 20 0.94 6.68 2.61
N VAL A 21 0.91 6.72 1.28
CA VAL A 21 0.66 5.54 0.44
C VAL A 21 1.74 4.48 0.67
N ALA A 22 3.01 4.87 0.73
CA ALA A 22 4.10 3.94 0.97
C ALA A 22 3.96 3.24 2.33
N TRP A 23 3.73 4.00 3.40
CA TRP A 23 3.49 3.44 4.73
C TRP A 23 2.24 2.54 4.77
N TYR A 24 1.14 2.98 4.15
CA TYR A 24 -0.10 2.21 4.10
C TYR A 24 0.11 0.84 3.42
N ASN A 25 0.88 0.81 2.34
CA ASN A 25 1.10 -0.41 1.57
C ASN A 25 2.14 -1.34 2.20
N SER A 26 3.19 -0.81 2.82
CA SER A 26 4.35 -1.58 3.29
C SER A 26 4.37 -1.84 4.79
N GLU A 27 3.80 -0.98 5.61
CA GLU A 27 3.95 -1.03 7.07
C GLU A 27 2.61 -1.17 7.82
N ARG A 28 1.50 -0.71 7.24
CA ARG A 28 0.19 -0.79 7.90
C ARG A 28 -0.32 -2.23 7.87
N LEU A 29 -0.38 -2.84 9.05
CA LEU A 29 -0.93 -4.18 9.24
C LEU A 29 -2.45 -4.11 9.39
N HIS A 30 -3.17 -4.93 8.62
CA HIS A 30 -4.63 -5.03 8.67
C HIS A 30 -5.06 -6.36 9.30
N SER A 31 -5.88 -6.31 10.35
CA SER A 31 -6.43 -7.53 10.99
C SER A 31 -7.24 -8.38 10.02
N PHE A 32 -7.93 -7.74 9.07
CA PHE A 32 -8.67 -8.43 7.99
C PHE A 32 -7.77 -9.22 7.04
N CYS A 33 -6.53 -8.76 6.82
CA CYS A 33 -5.54 -9.43 5.96
C CYS A 33 -4.58 -10.33 6.77
N GLY A 34 -5.00 -10.81 7.94
CA GLY A 34 -4.17 -11.67 8.78
C GLY A 34 -2.95 -10.96 9.38
N ASN A 35 -3.06 -9.65 9.62
CA ASN A 35 -1.97 -8.81 10.13
C ASN A 35 -0.74 -8.76 9.21
N SER A 36 -0.96 -8.87 7.89
CA SER A 36 0.06 -8.69 6.86
C SER A 36 -0.09 -7.34 6.15
N PRO A 37 1.00 -6.77 5.59
CA PRO A 37 0.93 -5.58 4.74
C PRO A 37 0.09 -5.81 3.49
N SER A 38 -0.55 -4.76 2.97
CA SER A 38 -1.41 -4.83 1.78
C SER A 38 -0.64 -5.31 0.55
N VAL A 39 0.60 -4.84 0.38
CA VAL A 39 1.44 -5.21 -0.77
C VAL A 39 1.70 -6.71 -0.83
N GLU A 40 1.99 -7.35 0.30
CA GLU A 40 2.24 -8.79 0.35
C GLU A 40 0.98 -9.61 0.09
N TYR A 41 -0.17 -9.11 0.55
CA TYR A 41 -1.46 -9.73 0.32
C TYR A 41 -1.84 -9.68 -1.17
N GLU A 42 -1.71 -8.51 -1.81
CA GLU A 42 -1.99 -8.33 -3.23
C GLU A 42 -1.04 -9.14 -4.12
N GLU A 43 0.25 -9.20 -3.78
CA GLU A 43 1.19 -10.05 -4.52
C GLU A 43 0.80 -11.52 -4.46
N LYS A 44 0.39 -12.04 -3.29
CA LYS A 44 -0.09 -13.42 -3.16
C LYS A 44 -1.34 -13.65 -4.01
N PHE A 45 -2.28 -12.71 -3.98
CA PHE A 45 -3.49 -12.78 -4.79
C PHE A 45 -3.17 -12.81 -6.30
N HIS A 46 -2.32 -11.90 -6.79
CA HIS A 46 -1.94 -11.85 -8.21
C HIS A 46 -1.15 -13.09 -8.66
N ARG A 47 -0.25 -13.62 -7.83
CA ARG A 47 0.46 -14.88 -8.13
C ARG A 47 -0.52 -16.05 -8.30
N THR A 48 -1.50 -16.17 -7.41
CA THR A 48 -2.53 -17.22 -7.50
C THR A 48 -3.49 -17.01 -8.68
N ALA A 49 -3.83 -15.75 -9.00
CA ALA A 49 -4.69 -15.43 -10.14
C ALA A 49 -4.01 -15.76 -11.48
N VAL A 50 -2.71 -15.48 -11.62
CA VAL A 50 -1.92 -15.86 -12.82
C VAL A 50 -1.85 -17.38 -12.99
N ASP A 51 -1.70 -18.12 -11.89
CA ASP A 51 -1.72 -19.59 -11.90
C ASP A 51 -3.09 -20.14 -12.34
N THR A 52 -4.17 -19.51 -11.87
CA THR A 52 -5.55 -19.89 -12.23
C THR A 52 -5.90 -19.56 -13.70
N GLY A 53 -5.24 -18.56 -14.30
CA GLY A 53 -5.49 -18.11 -15.68
C GLY A 53 -4.60 -18.72 -16.76
N THR A 54 -3.55 -19.47 -16.40
CA THR A 54 -2.59 -20.08 -17.34
C THR A 54 -2.85 -21.58 -17.57
N ALA A 55 -3.82 -22.16 -16.86
CA ALA A 55 -4.30 -23.52 -17.10
C ALA A 55 -5.48 -23.52 -18.10
N VAL A 56 -5.23 -23.15 -19.36
CA VAL A 56 -6.13 -23.37 -20.51
C VAL A 56 -5.37 -23.76 -21.77
#